data_AF-A0A1S1GZK8-F1
#
_entry.id   AF-A0A1S1GZK8-F1
#
_cell.length_a   1.000
_cell.length_b   1.000
_cell.length_c   1.000
_cell.angle_alpha   90.00
_cell.angle_beta   90.00
_cell.angle_gamma   90.00
#
_symmetry.space_group_name_H-M   'P 1'
#
loop_
_entity.id
_entity.type
_entity.pdbx_description
1 polymer ?
#
loop_
_entity_poly.entity_id
_entity_poly.type
_entity_poly.pdbx_seq_one_letter_code
_entity_poly.pdbx_strand_id
1 'polypeptide(L)'
;KKDITIKQLLGHTSGIPSDITEEDHYSEDYNSIKNIVDYAKGKELNETPGDAFEYSNMNYDILGLIVQNVSHQSYQSYIKEHILSPLNMKDTTFKTTSKKGKNEASGYELISGDTEKTTPEFNIGDTPSAFMMSSTKDLENWIKMQLEPSDKTRSIVEQSHQSISKSEGIADANGYGAGWFINSNDHTIYHTGTLDNFSSEILLNPKKSYGIVVLANMNSSQVTNLTDNLNSQILNNEHYTTIEQKIDQSANFNHTITILSCIGTFIFLILSLSRLNKLKLKRIVYDKRKIAFISFLLLLTLFVLFSIAIYLLPLFILGNASWTFVLSWLPIHAKWLIASFYIFMLMIMIWLSVVILTRQPKT
;
A
#
# COMPACT_ATOMS: atom_id res chain seq x y z
N LYS A 1 35.15 25.46 -3.68
CA LYS A 1 35.03 24.10 -3.11
C LYS A 1 34.75 24.25 -1.62
N LYS A 2 33.80 23.48 -1.09
CA LYS A 2 33.46 23.41 0.34
C LYS A 2 33.78 21.99 0.80
N ASP A 3 34.26 21.84 2.04
CA ASP A 3 34.57 20.53 2.60
C ASP A 3 33.29 19.88 3.14
N ILE A 4 33.07 18.61 2.78
CA ILE A 4 31.95 17.79 3.27
C ILE A 4 32.54 16.66 4.11
N THR A 5 32.09 16.52 5.34
CA THR A 5 32.51 15.47 6.27
C THR A 5 31.62 14.23 6.17
N ILE A 6 32.13 13.07 6.60
CA ILE A 6 31.34 11.83 6.72
C ILE A 6 30.10 12.04 7.60
N LYS A 7 30.24 12.81 8.69
CA LYS A 7 29.12 13.11 9.60
C LYS A 7 28.02 13.93 8.90
N GLN A 8 28.39 14.87 8.02
CA GLN A 8 27.42 15.63 7.24
C GLN A 8 26.70 14.78 6.20
N LEU A 9 27.39 13.81 5.57
CA LEU A 9 26.74 12.82 4.70
C LEU A 9 25.74 11.96 5.49
N LEU A 10 26.16 11.39 6.63
CA LEU A 10 25.31 10.57 7.50
C LEU A 10 24.07 11.34 8.01
N GLY A 11 24.23 12.64 8.29
CA GLY A 11 23.16 13.48 8.80
C GLY A 11 22.35 14.21 7.73
N HIS A 12 22.54 13.92 6.43
CA HIS A 12 21.87 14.65 5.34
C HIS A 12 22.04 16.18 5.44
N THR A 13 23.20 16.65 5.87
CA THR A 13 23.56 18.08 5.97
C THR A 13 24.71 18.44 5.03
N SER A 14 24.86 17.70 3.94
CA SER A 14 25.94 17.94 2.97
C SER A 14 25.65 19.09 2.00
N GLY A 15 24.39 19.52 1.89
CA GLY A 15 23.91 20.45 0.87
C GLY A 15 23.76 19.83 -0.53
N ILE A 16 23.95 18.52 -0.66
CA ILE A 16 23.78 17.80 -1.92
C ILE A 16 22.27 17.73 -2.25
N PRO A 17 21.83 18.24 -3.42
CA PRO A 17 20.42 18.21 -3.81
C PRO A 17 19.82 16.81 -3.81
N SER A 18 18.54 16.68 -3.45
CA SER A 18 17.80 15.41 -3.56
C SER A 18 17.69 14.92 -5.01
N ASP A 19 17.63 15.85 -5.97
CA ASP A 19 17.48 15.63 -7.40
C ASP A 19 18.81 15.70 -8.16
N ILE A 20 19.96 15.57 -7.48
CA ILE A 20 21.28 15.74 -8.11
C ILE A 20 21.53 14.80 -9.32
N THR A 21 20.82 13.67 -9.38
CA THR A 21 20.83 12.70 -10.49
C THR A 21 19.59 12.79 -11.39
N GLU A 22 18.88 13.92 -11.38
CA GLU A 22 17.63 14.15 -12.14
C GLU A 22 16.50 13.18 -11.77
N GLU A 23 16.19 13.07 -10.46
CA GLU A 23 15.02 12.33 -9.91
C GLU A 23 14.74 10.99 -10.61
N ASP A 24 15.49 9.95 -10.24
CA ASP A 24 15.28 8.57 -10.73
C ASP A 24 15.58 8.36 -12.22
N HIS A 25 16.28 9.28 -12.89
CA HIS A 25 16.77 9.07 -14.24
C HIS A 25 17.70 7.85 -14.31
N TYR A 26 17.32 6.86 -15.11
CA TYR A 26 18.19 5.77 -15.49
C TYR A 26 19.22 6.24 -16.53
N SER A 27 20.50 5.97 -16.26
CA SER A 27 21.58 6.18 -17.22
C SER A 27 22.56 5.01 -17.20
N GLU A 28 22.97 4.55 -18.39
CA GLU A 28 24.02 3.53 -18.54
C GLU A 28 25.35 4.00 -17.91
N ASP A 29 25.56 5.32 -17.80
CA ASP A 29 26.74 5.89 -17.16
C ASP A 29 26.76 5.60 -15.65
N TYR A 30 25.61 5.37 -15.00
CA TYR A 30 25.50 5.13 -13.56
C TYR A 30 25.60 3.64 -13.17
N ASN A 31 26.24 2.83 -14.01
CA ASN A 31 26.40 1.38 -13.80
C ASN A 31 27.35 0.98 -12.64
N SER A 32 27.85 1.93 -11.86
CA SER A 32 28.61 1.67 -10.63
C SER A 32 28.52 2.84 -9.64
N ILE A 33 28.74 2.56 -8.36
CA ILE A 33 28.76 3.58 -7.28
C ILE A 33 29.79 4.68 -7.60
N LYS A 34 30.94 4.31 -8.18
CA LYS A 34 31.96 5.30 -8.55
C LYS A 34 31.43 6.25 -9.63
N ASN A 35 30.75 5.75 -10.65
CA ASN A 35 30.32 6.57 -11.77
C ASN A 35 29.21 7.55 -11.38
N ILE A 36 28.24 7.11 -10.58
CA ILE A 36 27.16 8.01 -10.13
C ILE A 36 27.71 9.12 -9.22
N VAL A 37 28.67 8.79 -8.34
CA VAL A 37 29.37 9.79 -7.52
C VAL A 37 30.23 10.71 -8.38
N ASP A 38 30.89 10.19 -9.43
CA ASP A 38 31.66 11.02 -10.36
C ASP A 38 30.76 11.99 -11.14
N TYR A 39 29.54 11.58 -11.50
CA TYR A 39 28.56 12.44 -12.15
C TYR A 39 28.10 13.59 -11.24
N ALA A 40 27.95 13.34 -9.94
CA ALA A 40 27.64 14.38 -8.96
C ALA A 40 28.78 15.40 -8.76
N LYS A 41 30.02 15.08 -9.17
CA LYS A 41 31.16 15.98 -8.97
C LYS A 41 31.04 17.24 -9.81
N GLY A 42 31.16 18.38 -9.14
CA GLY A 42 31.17 19.69 -9.79
C GLY A 42 29.79 20.30 -9.97
N LYS A 43 28.72 19.59 -9.61
CA LYS A 43 27.38 20.17 -9.46
C LYS A 43 27.30 21.08 -8.24
N GLU A 44 26.40 22.05 -8.30
CA GLU A 44 26.19 23.01 -7.22
C GLU A 44 25.46 22.36 -6.03
N LEU A 45 25.74 22.87 -4.83
CA LEU A 45 25.05 22.50 -3.61
C LEU A 45 23.88 23.46 -3.41
N ASN A 46 22.75 22.97 -2.92
CA ASN A 46 21.61 23.82 -2.53
C ASN A 46 21.98 24.69 -1.32
N GLU A 47 22.74 24.12 -0.39
CA GLU A 47 23.08 24.75 0.88
C GLU A 47 24.56 24.56 1.23
N THR A 48 25.08 25.39 2.15
CA THR A 48 26.45 25.18 2.66
C THR A 48 26.48 23.91 3.54
N PRO A 49 27.50 23.04 3.40
CA PRO A 49 27.59 21.84 4.22
C PRO A 49 27.53 22.14 5.72
N GLY A 50 26.55 21.56 6.41
CA GLY A 50 26.26 21.72 7.83
C GLY A 50 25.08 22.64 8.15
N ASP A 51 24.61 23.45 7.20
CA ASP A 51 23.65 24.52 7.48
C ASP A 51 22.19 24.04 7.52
N ALA A 52 21.81 23.11 6.63
CA ALA A 52 20.43 22.64 6.52
C ALA A 52 20.36 21.13 6.26
N PHE A 53 19.22 20.53 6.64
CA PHE A 53 18.89 19.15 6.35
C PHE A 53 18.24 19.04 4.97
N GLU A 54 18.75 18.15 4.13
CA GLU A 54 18.17 17.78 2.84
C GLU A 54 18.40 16.29 2.57
N TYR A 55 17.30 15.52 2.52
CA TYR A 55 17.37 14.09 2.26
C TYR A 55 17.77 13.84 0.80
N SER A 56 18.91 13.18 0.58
CA SER A 56 19.41 12.86 -0.76
C SER A 56 20.12 11.51 -0.73
N ASN A 57 19.69 10.59 -1.61
CA ASN A 57 20.25 9.24 -1.77
C ASN A 57 21.76 9.27 -2.03
N MET A 58 22.22 10.27 -2.80
CA MET A 58 23.63 10.49 -3.12
C MET A 58 24.53 10.57 -1.88
N ASN A 59 24.01 11.03 -0.72
CA ASN A 59 24.78 10.99 0.52
C ASN A 59 25.21 9.57 0.89
N TYR A 60 24.28 8.61 0.80
CA TYR A 60 24.50 7.21 1.15
C TYR A 60 25.26 6.46 0.05
N ASP A 61 25.14 6.88 -1.21
CA ASP A 61 25.95 6.32 -2.29
C ASP A 61 27.42 6.74 -2.18
N ILE A 62 27.70 8.00 -1.81
CA ILE A 62 29.04 8.45 -1.46
C ILE A 62 29.58 7.67 -0.25
N LEU A 63 28.77 7.43 0.79
CA LEU A 63 29.18 6.60 1.93
C LEU A 63 29.49 5.15 1.50
N GLY A 64 28.70 4.57 0.59
CA GLY A 64 28.98 3.27 -0.01
C GLY A 64 30.31 3.24 -0.77
N LEU A 65 30.63 4.30 -1.50
CA LEU A 65 31.93 4.44 -2.18
C LEU A 65 33.09 4.56 -1.19
N ILE A 66 32.90 5.27 -0.07
CA ILE A 66 33.90 5.36 1.00
C ILE A 66 34.17 3.98 1.60
N VAL A 67 33.13 3.20 1.89
CA VAL A 67 33.26 1.81 2.37
C VAL A 67 34.09 0.99 1.38
N GLN A 68 33.77 1.06 0.09
CA GLN A 68 34.50 0.34 -0.96
C GLN A 68 35.98 0.75 -1.03
N ASN A 69 36.27 2.05 -0.97
CA ASN A 69 37.63 2.56 -1.08
C ASN A 69 38.50 2.23 0.14
N VAL A 70 37.93 2.28 1.34
CA VAL A 70 38.65 2.03 2.60
C VAL A 70 38.84 0.54 2.85
N SER A 71 37.84 -0.29 2.54
CA SER A 71 37.90 -1.74 2.74
C SER A 71 38.66 -2.48 1.64
N HIS A 72 38.82 -1.85 0.48
CA HIS A 72 39.29 -2.49 -0.76
C HIS A 72 38.43 -3.69 -1.20
N GLN A 73 37.16 -3.72 -0.79
CA GLN A 73 36.15 -4.71 -1.20
C GLN A 73 35.01 -4.01 -1.93
N SER A 74 34.27 -4.73 -2.79
CA SER A 74 33.00 -4.20 -3.29
C SER A 74 32.04 -3.92 -2.12
N TYR A 75 31.19 -2.91 -2.24
CA TYR A 75 30.20 -2.60 -1.21
C TYR A 75 29.35 -3.83 -0.85
N GLN A 76 28.86 -4.55 -1.86
CA GLN A 76 28.04 -5.75 -1.66
C GLN A 76 28.81 -6.86 -0.93
N SER A 77 30.09 -7.10 -1.27
CA SER A 77 30.94 -8.07 -0.58
C SER A 77 31.16 -7.68 0.87
N TYR A 78 31.47 -6.42 1.14
CA TYR A 78 31.72 -5.91 2.49
C TYR A 78 30.49 -6.08 3.38
N ILE A 79 29.32 -5.64 2.92
CA ILE A 79 28.06 -5.77 3.67
C ILE A 79 27.72 -7.25 3.91
N LYS A 80 27.89 -8.10 2.90
CA LYS A 80 27.64 -9.54 3.03
C LYS A 80 28.56 -10.19 4.06
N GLU A 81 29.86 -9.89 4.04
CA GLU A 81 30.85 -10.50 4.91
C GLU A 81 30.75 -9.98 6.36
N HIS A 82 30.57 -8.67 6.53
CA HIS A 82 30.70 -8.03 7.85
C HIS A 82 29.37 -7.79 8.55
N ILE A 83 28.23 -7.84 7.85
CA ILE A 83 26.90 -7.59 8.43
C ILE A 83 25.96 -8.78 8.21
N LEU A 84 25.69 -9.15 6.96
CA LEU A 84 24.64 -10.14 6.66
C LEU A 84 25.01 -11.55 7.13
N SER A 85 26.24 -11.99 6.87
CA SER A 85 26.69 -13.34 7.26
C SER A 85 26.76 -13.51 8.79
N PRO A 86 27.33 -12.57 9.57
CA PRO A 86 27.30 -12.62 11.03
C PRO A 86 25.88 -12.62 11.62
N LEU A 87 24.92 -11.96 10.98
CA LEU A 87 23.51 -11.93 11.39
C LEU A 87 22.68 -13.10 10.83
N ASN A 88 23.30 -14.02 10.07
CA ASN A 88 22.63 -15.15 9.43
C ASN A 88 21.46 -14.70 8.52
N MET A 89 21.63 -13.58 7.83
CA MET A 89 20.69 -13.04 6.83
C MET A 89 21.02 -13.61 5.44
N LYS A 90 20.62 -14.87 5.20
CA LYS A 90 21.10 -15.66 4.04
C LYS A 90 20.37 -15.37 2.74
N ASP A 91 19.14 -14.86 2.83
CA ASP A 91 18.28 -14.54 1.70
C ASP A 91 18.42 -13.05 1.30
N THR A 92 19.17 -12.27 2.08
CA THR A 92 19.43 -10.85 1.84
C THR A 92 20.55 -10.67 0.82
N THR A 93 20.28 -9.88 -0.21
CA THR A 93 21.18 -9.58 -1.32
C THR A 93 20.97 -8.15 -1.80
N PHE A 94 21.62 -7.78 -2.91
CA PHE A 94 21.39 -6.53 -3.61
C PHE A 94 20.84 -6.79 -5.00
N LYS A 95 20.00 -5.87 -5.51
CA LYS A 95 19.48 -5.92 -6.87
C LYS A 95 20.63 -5.74 -7.86
N THR A 96 20.79 -6.69 -8.77
CA THR A 96 21.83 -6.64 -9.82
C THR A 96 21.26 -6.70 -11.24
N THR A 97 19.96 -7.00 -11.35
CA THR A 97 19.24 -7.06 -12.63
C THR A 97 17.77 -6.69 -12.42
N SER A 98 17.12 -6.20 -13.46
CA SER A 98 15.68 -5.93 -13.46
C SER A 98 14.87 -7.23 -13.55
N LYS A 99 15.51 -8.37 -13.88
CA LYS A 99 14.86 -9.68 -13.94
C LYS A 99 14.65 -10.24 -12.54
N LYS A 100 13.38 -10.46 -12.19
CA LYS A 100 12.97 -11.15 -10.96
C LYS A 100 13.61 -12.55 -10.85
N GLY A 101 14.27 -12.79 -9.73
CA GLY A 101 14.70 -14.11 -9.27
C GLY A 101 13.54 -14.99 -8.79
N LYS A 102 13.80 -16.29 -8.60
CA LYS A 102 12.77 -17.29 -8.25
C LYS A 102 12.00 -16.94 -6.96
N ASN A 103 12.71 -16.41 -5.96
CA ASN A 103 12.16 -16.14 -4.63
C ASN A 103 11.88 -14.64 -4.39
N GLU A 104 12.02 -13.80 -5.42
CA GLU A 104 11.80 -12.35 -5.29
C GLU A 104 10.33 -12.03 -5.57
N ALA A 105 9.76 -11.03 -4.88
CA ALA A 105 8.42 -10.56 -5.21
C ALA A 105 8.40 -9.88 -6.58
N SER A 106 7.24 -9.90 -7.26
CA SER A 106 7.03 -9.01 -8.41
C SER A 106 6.61 -7.66 -7.89
N GLY A 107 7.20 -6.58 -8.40
CA GLY A 107 6.78 -5.21 -8.11
C GLY A 107 5.58 -4.82 -8.96
N TYR A 108 4.73 -3.97 -8.41
CA TYR A 108 3.53 -3.47 -9.05
C TYR A 108 3.40 -1.96 -8.88
N GLU A 109 2.78 -1.33 -9.86
CA GLU A 109 2.44 0.10 -9.85
C GLU A 109 0.94 0.28 -10.11
N LEU A 110 0.39 1.37 -9.60
CA LEU A 110 -1.00 1.75 -9.87
C LEU A 110 -1.03 2.68 -11.08
N ILE A 111 -1.30 2.13 -12.26
CA ILE A 111 -1.34 2.86 -13.53
C ILE A 111 -2.79 3.04 -13.94
N SER A 112 -3.26 4.28 -14.00
CA SER A 112 -4.66 4.60 -14.37
C SER A 112 -5.74 3.90 -13.52
N GLY A 113 -5.42 3.56 -12.26
CA GLY A 113 -6.33 2.87 -11.34
C GLY A 113 -6.26 1.34 -11.39
N ASP A 114 -5.48 0.77 -12.32
CA ASP A 114 -5.22 -0.66 -12.41
C ASP A 114 -3.85 -1.01 -11.83
N THR A 115 -3.77 -2.15 -11.15
CA THR A 115 -2.51 -2.68 -10.62
C THR A 115 -1.78 -3.43 -11.73
N GLU A 116 -0.68 -2.85 -12.20
CA GLU A 116 0.15 -3.42 -13.27
C GLU A 116 1.47 -3.93 -12.72
N LYS A 117 1.94 -5.08 -13.23
CA LYS A 117 3.26 -5.61 -12.88
C LYS A 117 4.33 -4.85 -13.67
N THR A 118 5.30 -4.28 -12.97
CA THR A 118 6.36 -3.47 -13.59
C THR A 118 7.76 -3.97 -13.26
N THR A 119 8.72 -3.56 -14.08
CA THR A 119 10.16 -3.77 -13.85
C THR A 119 10.91 -2.48 -14.24
N PRO A 120 10.85 -1.43 -13.40
CA PRO A 120 11.55 -0.18 -13.66
C PRO A 120 13.04 -0.41 -13.89
N GLU A 121 13.60 0.42 -14.76
CA GLU A 121 15.06 0.54 -14.89
C GLU A 121 15.61 1.15 -13.59
N PHE A 122 16.87 0.87 -13.29
CA PHE A 122 17.49 1.31 -12.04
C PHE A 122 19.00 1.43 -12.22
N ASN A 123 19.63 2.33 -11.46
CA ASN A 123 21.07 2.50 -11.51
C ASN A 123 21.76 1.61 -10.47
N ILE A 124 22.77 0.85 -10.89
CA ILE A 124 23.60 0.07 -9.95
C ILE A 124 24.31 1.02 -8.95
N GLY A 125 24.55 2.27 -9.36
CA GLY A 125 25.10 3.33 -8.51
C GLY A 125 24.35 3.54 -7.20
N ASP A 126 23.02 3.44 -7.19
CA ASP A 126 22.17 3.68 -6.00
C ASP A 126 22.03 2.43 -5.10
N THR A 127 22.87 1.41 -5.32
CA THR A 127 22.84 0.18 -4.49
C THR A 127 22.96 0.46 -2.98
N PRO A 128 23.84 1.35 -2.52
CA PRO A 128 23.97 1.66 -1.10
C PRO A 128 22.73 2.29 -0.48
N SER A 129 22.04 3.17 -1.22
CA SER A 129 20.89 3.92 -0.72
C SER A 129 19.56 3.16 -0.84
N ALA A 130 19.32 2.40 -1.91
CA ALA A 130 17.96 1.94 -2.23
C ALA A 130 17.80 0.46 -2.63
N PHE A 131 18.86 -0.26 -3.05
CA PHE A 131 18.69 -1.55 -3.72
C PHE A 131 19.10 -2.80 -2.93
N MET A 132 18.96 -2.78 -1.60
CA MET A 132 18.96 -4.00 -0.80
C MET A 132 17.65 -4.77 -1.01
N MET A 133 17.76 -6.10 -1.14
CA MET A 133 16.63 -7.02 -1.22
C MET A 133 16.69 -7.97 -0.04
N SER A 134 15.65 -8.01 0.78
CA SER A 134 15.60 -8.85 1.98
C SER A 134 14.24 -9.53 2.15
N SER A 135 14.10 -10.31 3.22
CA SER A 135 12.85 -10.94 3.63
C SER A 135 12.56 -10.62 5.09
N THR A 136 11.30 -10.71 5.51
CA THR A 136 10.94 -10.52 6.93
C THR A 136 11.66 -11.50 7.85
N LYS A 137 11.96 -12.72 7.36
CA LYS A 137 12.72 -13.74 8.11
C LYS A 137 14.16 -13.32 8.37
N ASP A 138 14.82 -12.69 7.39
CA ASP A 138 16.18 -12.18 7.57
C ASP A 138 16.18 -10.90 8.40
N LEU A 139 15.25 -9.98 8.11
CA LEU A 139 15.10 -8.74 8.86
C LEU A 139 14.78 -8.98 10.35
N GLU A 140 14.16 -10.11 10.71
CA GLU A 140 14.01 -10.50 12.12
C GLU A 140 15.35 -10.48 12.88
N ASN A 141 16.44 -10.98 12.27
CA ASN A 141 17.76 -10.96 12.89
C ASN A 141 18.34 -9.54 12.98
N TRP A 142 18.11 -8.71 11.95
CA TRP A 142 18.48 -7.29 11.96
C TRP A 142 17.78 -6.53 13.09
N ILE A 143 16.46 -6.70 13.21
CA ILE A 143 15.63 -6.06 14.24
C ILE A 143 16.08 -6.50 15.64
N LYS A 144 16.29 -7.81 15.86
CA LYS A 144 16.78 -8.31 17.16
C LYS A 144 18.12 -7.70 17.54
N MET A 145 19.06 -7.60 16.59
CA MET A 145 20.37 -6.97 16.84
C MET A 145 20.23 -5.49 17.19
N GLN A 146 19.32 -4.77 16.55
CA GLN A 146 19.08 -3.35 16.82
C GLN A 146 18.38 -3.09 18.16
N LEU A 147 17.47 -3.98 18.58
CA LEU A 147 16.76 -3.86 19.86
C LEU A 147 17.60 -4.34 21.05
N GLU A 148 18.32 -5.44 20.86
CA GLU A 148 19.09 -6.12 21.92
C GLU A 148 20.52 -6.39 21.45
N PRO A 149 21.33 -5.33 21.24
CA PRO A 149 22.69 -5.50 20.77
C PRO A 149 23.56 -6.21 21.82
N SER A 150 24.42 -7.10 21.32
CA SER A 150 25.50 -7.70 22.11
C SER A 150 26.44 -6.63 22.66
N ASP A 151 27.22 -6.94 23.70
CA ASP A 151 28.21 -5.99 24.25
C ASP A 151 29.20 -5.46 23.20
N LYS A 152 29.51 -6.26 22.17
CA LYS A 152 30.40 -5.87 21.07
C LYS A 152 29.78 -4.86 20.11
N THR A 153 28.45 -4.91 19.93
CA THR A 153 27.72 -4.08 18.96
C THR A 153 26.93 -2.95 19.62
N ARG A 154 26.78 -2.95 20.95
CA ARG A 154 25.98 -1.97 21.69
C ARG A 154 26.38 -0.52 21.39
N SER A 155 27.67 -0.20 21.48
CA SER A 155 28.17 1.16 21.24
C SER A 155 27.85 1.66 19.83
N ILE A 156 28.04 0.82 18.80
CA ILE A 156 27.79 1.22 17.42
C ILE A 156 26.28 1.34 17.10
N VAL A 157 25.45 0.47 17.69
CA VAL A 157 23.99 0.54 17.58
C VAL A 157 23.45 1.80 18.27
N GLU A 158 23.88 2.07 19.50
CA GLU A 158 23.51 3.29 20.21
C GLU A 158 23.95 4.55 19.45
N GLN A 159 25.15 4.55 18.87
CA GLN A 159 25.62 5.66 18.03
C GLN A 159 24.79 5.81 16.75
N SER A 160 24.38 4.70 16.11
CA SER A 160 23.54 4.74 14.90
C SER A 160 22.17 5.36 15.17
N HIS A 161 21.64 5.15 16.37
CA HIS A 161 20.35 5.66 16.84
C HIS A 161 20.39 7.09 17.39
N GLN A 162 21.57 7.70 17.52
CA GLN A 162 21.70 9.09 17.98
C GLN A 162 21.42 10.07 16.83
N SER A 163 20.66 11.12 17.12
CA SER A 163 20.42 12.20 16.17
C SER A 163 21.72 12.94 15.85
N ILE A 164 22.02 13.00 14.55
CA ILE A 164 23.15 13.72 13.95
C ILE A 164 22.69 15.12 13.52
N SER A 165 21.47 15.22 13.00
CA SER A 165 20.84 16.45 12.50
C SER A 165 19.35 16.49 12.88
N LYS A 166 18.74 17.66 12.72
CA LYS A 166 17.28 17.84 12.82
C LYS A 166 16.65 17.53 11.46
N SER A 167 15.59 16.71 11.44
CA SER A 167 14.83 16.38 10.24
C SER A 167 13.67 17.36 10.06
N GLU A 168 13.96 18.61 9.72
CA GLU A 168 12.92 19.63 9.52
C GLU A 168 12.02 19.26 8.32
N GLY A 169 10.70 19.43 8.46
CA GLY A 169 9.74 19.17 7.38
C GLY A 169 9.25 17.73 7.24
N ILE A 170 9.78 16.78 8.02
CA ILE A 170 9.28 15.40 8.07
C ILE A 170 8.29 15.27 9.23
N ALA A 171 7.06 14.83 8.92
CA ALA A 171 6.04 14.59 9.93
C ALA A 171 6.53 13.53 10.93
N ASP A 172 6.29 13.78 12.22
CA ASP A 172 6.57 12.88 13.35
C ASP A 172 8.05 12.55 13.62
N ALA A 173 9.01 13.02 12.81
CA ALA A 173 10.45 12.96 13.10
C ALA A 173 10.99 14.30 13.63
N ASN A 174 11.82 14.25 14.66
CA ASN A 174 12.53 15.43 15.19
C ASN A 174 14.06 15.34 15.07
N GLY A 175 14.57 14.25 14.49
CA GLY A 175 15.98 14.09 14.19
C GLY A 175 16.24 13.01 13.16
N TYR A 176 17.43 13.06 12.57
CA TYR A 176 17.97 12.01 11.71
C TYR A 176 19.29 11.50 12.27
N GLY A 177 19.41 10.17 12.41
CA GLY A 177 20.62 9.45 12.83
C GLY A 177 21.36 8.83 11.64
N ALA A 178 22.14 7.78 11.88
CA ALA A 178 22.84 7.08 10.81
C ALA A 178 21.90 6.10 10.09
N GLY A 179 21.02 6.63 9.24
CA GLY A 179 20.08 5.87 8.40
C GLY A 179 18.71 5.69 9.03
N TRP A 180 18.35 6.57 9.96
CA TRP A 180 17.13 6.46 10.75
C TRP A 180 16.52 7.83 11.02
N PHE A 181 15.21 7.95 10.80
CA PHE A 181 14.43 9.00 11.45
C PHE A 181 14.23 8.67 12.92
N ILE A 182 14.25 9.71 13.75
CA ILE A 182 14.14 9.61 15.20
C ILE A 182 12.96 10.47 15.64
N ASN A 183 12.03 9.83 16.35
CA ASN A 183 10.99 10.51 17.10
C ASN A 183 11.29 10.38 18.59
N SER A 184 11.88 11.45 19.14
CA SER A 184 12.24 11.48 20.56
C SER A 184 11.04 11.45 21.52
N ASN A 185 9.83 11.81 21.05
CA ASN A 185 8.63 11.88 21.90
C ASN A 185 8.10 10.49 22.23
N ASP A 186 8.00 9.63 21.21
CA ASP A 186 7.50 8.24 21.35
C ASP A 186 8.62 7.22 21.57
N HIS A 187 9.88 7.69 21.58
CA HIS A 187 11.09 6.88 21.61
C HIS A 187 11.13 5.85 20.48
N THR A 188 10.65 6.24 19.30
CA THR A 188 10.67 5.41 18.10
C THR A 188 11.77 5.85 17.15
N ILE A 189 12.33 4.86 16.47
CA ILE A 189 13.38 5.00 15.47
C ILE A 189 12.87 4.26 14.25
N TYR A 190 12.80 4.91 13.11
CA TYR A 190 12.15 4.33 11.95
C TYR A 190 12.77 4.81 10.64
N HIS A 191 12.45 4.11 9.55
CA HIS A 191 12.79 4.58 8.23
C HIS A 191 11.81 4.02 7.20
N THR A 192 11.36 4.92 6.32
CA THR A 192 10.46 4.61 5.20
C THR A 192 11.26 4.45 3.92
N GLY A 193 11.09 3.31 3.26
CA GLY A 193 11.65 3.02 1.95
C GLY A 193 10.58 3.09 0.87
N THR A 194 10.81 3.87 -0.18
CA THR A 194 9.92 3.99 -1.33
C THR A 194 10.69 3.90 -2.63
N LEU A 195 10.23 3.02 -3.51
CA LEU A 195 10.59 2.96 -4.94
C LEU A 195 9.27 2.99 -5.73
N ASP A 196 9.31 3.08 -7.06
CA ASP A 196 8.11 3.11 -7.90
C ASP A 196 7.15 1.94 -7.61
N ASN A 197 7.73 0.74 -7.43
CA ASN A 197 6.97 -0.50 -7.39
C ASN A 197 7.15 -1.32 -6.09
N PHE A 198 7.76 -0.73 -5.07
CA PHE A 198 7.91 -1.29 -3.72
C PHE A 198 7.81 -0.19 -2.67
N SER A 199 7.27 -0.54 -1.50
CA SER A 199 7.36 0.30 -0.31
C SER A 199 7.59 -0.55 0.93
N SER A 200 8.30 0.01 1.90
CA SER A 200 8.67 -0.67 3.13
C SER A 200 8.76 0.30 4.30
N GLU A 201 8.54 -0.20 5.50
CA GLU A 201 8.71 0.53 6.74
C GLU A 201 9.39 -0.37 7.77
N ILE A 202 10.39 0.17 8.45
CA ILE A 202 10.95 -0.42 9.67
C ILE A 202 10.77 0.57 10.81
N LEU A 203 10.15 0.14 11.90
CA LEU A 203 10.03 0.89 13.14
C LEU A 203 10.58 0.09 14.30
N LEU A 204 11.35 0.75 15.16
CA LEU A 204 11.96 0.20 16.36
C LEU A 204 11.55 1.03 17.56
N ASN A 205 11.24 0.38 18.68
CA ASN A 205 11.14 1.01 19.99
C ASN A 205 12.07 0.27 20.97
N PRO A 206 13.37 0.62 21.02
CA PRO A 206 14.34 -0.06 21.89
C PRO A 206 13.97 0.01 23.38
N LYS A 207 13.30 1.10 23.81
CA LYS A 207 12.88 1.29 25.20
C LYS A 207 11.80 0.28 25.63
N LYS A 208 10.95 -0.14 24.69
CA LYS A 208 9.88 -1.13 24.91
C LYS A 208 10.19 -2.51 24.30
N SER A 209 11.39 -2.70 23.76
CA SER A 209 11.90 -3.94 23.18
C SER A 209 10.97 -4.57 22.12
N TYR A 210 10.46 -3.76 21.19
CA TYR A 210 9.74 -4.28 20.02
C TYR A 210 10.13 -3.55 18.74
N GLY A 211 9.90 -4.22 17.61
CA GLY A 211 10.09 -3.65 16.28
C GLY A 211 9.00 -4.16 15.32
N ILE A 212 8.70 -3.35 14.32
CA ILE A 212 7.70 -3.61 13.29
C ILE A 212 8.40 -3.51 11.94
N VAL A 213 8.15 -4.47 11.06
CA VAL A 213 8.65 -4.48 9.69
C VAL A 213 7.46 -4.75 8.76
N VAL A 214 7.21 -3.84 7.84
CA VAL A 214 6.20 -3.99 6.80
C VAL A 214 6.88 -3.89 5.45
N LEU A 215 6.72 -4.91 4.61
CA LEU A 215 7.24 -4.93 3.24
C LEU A 215 6.06 -5.11 2.28
N ALA A 216 5.94 -4.24 1.28
CA ALA A 216 4.93 -4.33 0.24
C ALA A 216 5.55 -4.23 -1.15
N ASN A 217 4.96 -4.96 -2.09
CA ASN A 217 5.39 -5.04 -3.48
C ASN A 217 4.64 -4.07 -4.40
N MET A 218 4.29 -2.90 -3.86
CA MET A 218 3.70 -1.76 -4.55
C MET A 218 4.03 -0.51 -3.73
N ASN A 219 4.26 0.64 -4.38
CA ASN A 219 4.36 1.91 -3.66
C ASN A 219 2.99 2.31 -3.08
N SER A 220 2.90 2.42 -1.76
CA SER A 220 1.65 2.74 -1.09
C SER A 220 1.86 3.34 0.29
N SER A 221 1.20 4.46 0.57
CA SER A 221 1.13 5.04 1.92
C SER A 221 0.43 4.14 2.94
N GLN A 222 -0.20 3.04 2.52
CA GLN A 222 -0.77 2.07 3.45
C GLN A 222 0.29 1.30 4.25
N VAL A 223 1.54 1.27 3.77
CA VAL A 223 2.65 0.63 4.50
C VAL A 223 2.99 1.39 5.78
N THR A 224 3.13 2.72 5.70
CA THR A 224 3.33 3.58 6.88
C THR A 224 2.10 3.55 7.78
N ASN A 225 0.90 3.73 7.23
CA ASN A 225 -0.35 3.65 8.02
C ASN A 225 -0.50 2.32 8.77
N LEU A 226 -0.16 1.19 8.15
CA LEU A 226 -0.21 -0.11 8.81
C LEU A 226 0.78 -0.18 9.98
N THR A 227 1.99 0.34 9.78
CA THR A 227 3.01 0.41 10.83
C THR A 227 2.55 1.26 11.99
N ASP A 228 1.98 2.45 11.74
CA ASP A 228 1.46 3.33 12.80
C ASP A 228 0.29 2.71 13.56
N ASN A 229 -0.60 2.03 12.86
CA ASN A 229 -1.72 1.30 13.47
C ASN A 229 -1.21 0.14 14.34
N LEU A 230 -0.21 -0.62 13.88
CA LEU A 230 0.41 -1.69 14.67
C LEU A 230 1.16 -1.13 15.88
N ASN A 231 1.90 -0.03 15.70
CA ASN A 231 2.61 0.65 16.77
C ASN A 231 1.64 1.14 17.85
N SER A 232 0.56 1.81 17.45
CA SER A 232 -0.48 2.29 18.36
C SER A 232 -1.16 1.15 19.13
N GLN A 233 -1.43 0.01 18.47
CA GLN A 233 -1.98 -1.18 19.13
C GLN A 233 -1.04 -1.73 20.20
N ILE A 234 0.25 -1.89 19.86
CA ILE A 234 1.26 -2.39 20.79
C ILE A 234 1.46 -1.41 21.96
N LEU A 235 1.47 -0.11 21.69
CA LEU A 235 1.67 0.94 22.69
C LEU A 235 0.50 1.06 23.68
N ASN A 236 -0.73 1.03 23.17
CA ASN A 236 -1.94 1.28 23.96
C ASN A 236 -2.57 -0.01 24.48
N ASN A 237 -2.07 -1.18 24.05
CA ASN A 237 -2.68 -2.48 24.33
C ASN A 237 -4.16 -2.53 23.91
N GLU A 238 -4.52 -1.75 22.89
CA GLU A 238 -5.86 -1.67 22.31
C GLU A 238 -5.89 -2.51 21.03
N HIS A 239 -6.92 -3.34 20.85
CA HIS A 239 -7.14 -4.03 19.58
C HIS A 239 -7.72 -3.03 18.57
N TYR A 240 -6.95 -2.72 17.52
CA TYR A 240 -7.50 -1.95 16.41
C TYR A 240 -8.48 -2.84 15.65
N THR A 241 -9.76 -2.46 15.68
CA THR A 241 -10.79 -3.21 14.95
C THR A 241 -10.76 -2.79 13.49
N THR A 242 -10.28 -3.70 12.63
CA THR A 242 -10.28 -3.49 11.19
C THR A 242 -11.72 -3.38 10.66
N ILE A 243 -11.87 -2.78 9.47
CA ILE A 243 -13.17 -2.77 8.77
C ILE A 243 -13.69 -4.20 8.57
N GLU A 244 -12.80 -5.13 8.24
CA GLU A 244 -13.13 -6.56 8.11
C GLU A 244 -13.70 -7.13 9.41
N GLN A 245 -13.06 -6.90 10.55
CA GLN A 245 -13.59 -7.34 11.85
C GLN A 245 -14.95 -6.72 12.17
N LYS A 246 -15.15 -5.43 11.86
CA LYS A 246 -16.47 -4.79 12.03
C LYS A 246 -17.54 -5.41 11.13
N ILE A 247 -17.18 -5.80 9.90
CA ILE A 247 -18.08 -6.51 8.99
C ILE A 247 -18.37 -7.92 9.50
N ASP A 248 -17.37 -8.65 9.98
CA ASP A 248 -17.53 -9.99 10.55
C ASP A 248 -18.42 -9.98 11.80
N GLN A 249 -18.29 -8.95 12.65
CA GLN A 249 -19.21 -8.74 13.78
C GLN A 249 -20.66 -8.56 13.33
N SER A 250 -20.89 -8.09 12.10
CA SER A 250 -22.23 -7.94 11.50
C SER A 250 -22.72 -9.20 10.78
N ALA A 251 -22.01 -10.34 10.87
CA ALA A 251 -22.33 -11.56 10.12
C ALA A 251 -23.78 -12.04 10.33
N ASN A 252 -24.27 -12.08 11.58
CA ASN A 252 -25.64 -12.50 11.89
C ASN A 252 -26.70 -11.58 11.26
N PHE A 253 -26.44 -10.27 11.29
CA PHE A 253 -27.29 -9.29 10.63
C PHE A 253 -27.28 -9.50 9.11
N ASN A 254 -26.10 -9.65 8.51
CA ASN A 254 -25.95 -9.86 7.06
C ASN A 254 -26.65 -11.15 6.61
N HIS A 255 -26.53 -12.25 7.36
CA HIS A 255 -27.26 -13.50 7.10
C HIS A 255 -28.77 -13.31 7.18
N THR A 256 -29.25 -12.59 8.19
CA THR A 256 -30.69 -12.34 8.37
C THR A 256 -31.26 -11.57 7.18
N ILE A 257 -30.63 -10.47 6.77
CA ILE A 257 -31.08 -9.68 5.62
C ILE A 257 -30.97 -10.48 4.31
N THR A 258 -29.93 -11.31 4.17
CA THR A 258 -29.78 -12.21 3.02
C THR A 258 -30.95 -13.20 2.93
N ILE A 259 -31.32 -13.84 4.03
CA ILE A 259 -32.46 -14.77 4.09
C ILE A 259 -33.77 -14.04 3.75
N LEU A 260 -34.00 -12.86 4.33
CA LEU A 260 -35.21 -12.07 4.03
C LEU A 260 -35.27 -11.65 2.57
N SER A 261 -34.15 -11.27 1.96
CA SER A 261 -34.06 -10.91 0.55
C SER A 261 -34.35 -12.12 -0.36
N CYS A 262 -33.85 -13.31 0.00
CA CYS A 262 -34.16 -14.56 -0.70
C CYS A 262 -35.64 -14.94 -0.60
N ILE A 263 -36.25 -14.85 0.60
CA ILE A 263 -37.69 -15.10 0.80
C ILE A 263 -38.52 -14.11 -0.01
N GLY A 264 -38.19 -12.82 0.06
CA GLY A 264 -38.85 -11.78 -0.71
C GLY A 264 -38.75 -12.03 -2.22
N THR A 265 -37.58 -12.43 -2.70
CA THR A 265 -37.37 -12.81 -4.11
C THR A 265 -38.31 -13.94 -4.52
N PHE A 266 -38.40 -14.99 -3.69
CA PHE A 266 -39.28 -16.12 -3.96
C PHE A 266 -40.77 -15.72 -3.97
N ILE A 267 -41.19 -14.84 -3.05
CA ILE A 267 -42.56 -14.32 -3.03
C ILE A 267 -42.87 -13.55 -4.32
N PHE A 268 -42.03 -12.59 -4.71
CA PHE A 268 -42.27 -11.80 -5.92
C PHE A 268 -42.17 -12.63 -7.20
N LEU A 269 -41.35 -13.68 -7.22
CA LEU A 269 -41.34 -14.67 -8.30
C LEU A 269 -42.69 -15.38 -8.40
N ILE A 270 -43.24 -15.90 -7.29
CA ILE A 270 -44.56 -16.56 -7.27
C ILE A 270 -45.65 -15.58 -7.70
N LEU A 271 -45.64 -14.34 -7.19
CA LEU A 271 -46.63 -13.34 -7.56
C LEU A 271 -46.56 -13.01 -9.06
N SER A 272 -45.36 -12.90 -9.62
CA SER A 272 -45.14 -12.67 -11.05
C SER A 272 -45.66 -13.83 -11.88
N LEU A 273 -45.31 -15.07 -11.53
CA LEU A 273 -45.78 -16.29 -12.21
C LEU A 273 -47.30 -16.45 -12.12
N SER A 274 -47.90 -16.18 -10.95
CA SER A 274 -49.34 -16.21 -10.75
C SER A 274 -50.06 -15.19 -11.64
N ARG A 275 -49.52 -13.98 -11.75
CA ARG A 275 -50.05 -12.92 -12.62
C ARG A 275 -49.93 -13.29 -14.10
N LEU A 276 -48.78 -13.81 -14.53
CA LEU A 276 -48.58 -14.32 -15.90
C LEU A 276 -49.52 -15.49 -16.22
N ASN A 277 -49.78 -16.40 -15.27
CA ASN A 277 -50.74 -17.48 -15.45
C ASN A 277 -52.17 -16.95 -15.61
N LYS A 278 -52.58 -15.93 -14.84
CA LYS A 278 -53.88 -15.25 -15.04
C LYS A 278 -53.99 -14.62 -16.44
N LEU A 279 -52.90 -14.08 -16.96
CA LEU A 279 -52.84 -13.52 -18.31
C LEU A 279 -53.00 -14.61 -19.38
N LYS A 280 -52.31 -15.76 -19.20
CA LYS A 280 -52.45 -16.95 -20.07
C LYS A 280 -53.88 -17.50 -20.07
N LEU A 281 -54.52 -17.54 -18.91
CA LEU A 281 -55.91 -17.96 -18.74
C LEU A 281 -56.94 -16.89 -19.15
N LYS A 282 -56.50 -15.76 -19.74
CA LYS A 282 -57.34 -14.62 -20.16
C LYS A 282 -58.20 -14.01 -19.05
N ARG A 283 -57.85 -14.25 -17.77
CA ARG A 283 -58.51 -13.64 -16.60
C ARG A 283 -58.11 -12.18 -16.40
N ILE A 284 -56.92 -11.82 -16.88
CA ILE A 284 -56.44 -10.44 -17.03
C ILE A 284 -56.00 -10.24 -18.48
N VAL A 285 -55.94 -8.99 -18.92
CA VAL A 285 -55.56 -8.61 -20.28
C VAL A 285 -54.42 -7.59 -20.25
N TYR A 286 -53.68 -7.48 -21.35
CA TYR A 286 -52.68 -6.43 -21.52
C TYR A 286 -53.35 -5.05 -21.43
N ASP A 287 -52.72 -4.15 -20.68
CA ASP A 287 -53.13 -2.76 -20.62
C ASP A 287 -52.57 -1.97 -21.80
N LYS A 288 -53.40 -1.77 -22.82
CA LYS A 288 -53.04 -1.01 -24.03
C LYS A 288 -53.03 0.51 -23.83
N ARG A 289 -53.28 1.02 -22.61
CA ARG A 289 -53.26 2.47 -22.34
C ARG A 289 -51.84 3.01 -22.44
N LYS A 290 -51.69 4.18 -23.08
CA LYS A 290 -50.39 4.89 -23.15
C LYS A 290 -49.77 5.10 -21.76
N ILE A 291 -50.58 5.38 -20.74
CA ILE A 291 -50.10 5.60 -19.37
C ILE A 291 -49.41 4.38 -18.76
N ALA A 292 -49.89 3.16 -19.06
CA ALA A 292 -49.29 1.92 -18.55
C ALA A 292 -47.91 1.70 -19.19
N PHE A 293 -47.81 1.92 -20.51
CA PHE A 293 -46.53 1.84 -21.22
C PHE A 293 -45.52 2.89 -20.73
N ILE A 294 -45.96 4.15 -20.55
CA ILE A 294 -45.10 5.22 -20.01
C ILE A 294 -44.63 4.89 -18.59
N SER A 295 -45.52 4.38 -17.74
CA SER A 295 -45.17 4.00 -16.36
C SER A 295 -44.17 2.85 -16.30
N PHE A 296 -44.30 1.86 -17.20
CA PHE A 296 -43.33 0.78 -17.34
C PHE A 296 -41.97 1.30 -17.80
N LEU A 297 -41.94 2.19 -18.79
CA LEU A 297 -40.69 2.79 -19.27
C LEU A 297 -40.01 3.60 -18.18
N LEU A 298 -40.76 4.40 -17.41
CA LEU A 298 -40.24 5.15 -16.26
C LEU A 298 -39.66 4.21 -15.20
N LEU A 299 -40.36 3.13 -14.85
CA LEU A 299 -39.88 2.14 -13.88
C LEU A 299 -38.58 1.48 -14.35
N LEU A 300 -38.50 1.12 -15.63
CA LEU A 300 -37.29 0.55 -16.24
C LEU A 300 -36.14 1.55 -16.20
N THR A 301 -36.38 2.81 -16.56
CA THR A 301 -35.36 3.88 -16.49
C THR A 301 -34.87 4.08 -15.06
N LEU A 302 -35.77 4.13 -14.07
CA LEU A 302 -35.39 4.26 -12.66
C LEU A 302 -34.55 3.08 -12.19
N PHE A 303 -34.89 1.85 -12.60
CA PHE A 303 -34.09 0.67 -12.25
C PHE A 303 -32.72 0.69 -12.92
N VAL A 304 -32.62 1.10 -14.19
CA VAL A 304 -31.32 1.28 -14.87
C VAL A 304 -30.46 2.33 -14.16
N LEU A 305 -31.03 3.47 -13.77
CA LEU A 305 -30.32 4.50 -13.00
C LEU A 305 -29.85 3.97 -11.64
N PHE A 306 -30.68 3.18 -10.96
CA PHE A 306 -30.31 2.51 -9.71
C PHE A 306 -29.15 1.52 -9.91
N SER A 307 -29.18 0.69 -10.95
CA SER A 307 -28.09 -0.22 -11.28
C SER A 307 -26.79 0.51 -11.61
N ILE A 308 -26.87 1.63 -12.35
CA ILE A 308 -25.70 2.49 -12.62
C ILE A 308 -25.16 3.09 -11.32
N ALA A 309 -26.03 3.58 -10.42
CA ALA A 309 -25.62 4.12 -9.14
C ALA A 309 -24.91 3.07 -8.26
N ILE A 310 -25.43 1.84 -8.22
CA ILE A 310 -24.74 0.71 -7.55
C ILE A 310 -23.40 0.41 -8.22
N TYR A 311 -23.36 0.33 -9.55
CA TYR A 311 -22.13 0.05 -10.27
C TYR A 311 -21.04 1.09 -9.96
N LEU A 312 -21.41 2.38 -9.89
CA LEU A 312 -20.50 3.48 -9.58
C LEU A 312 -20.22 3.66 -8.08
N LEU A 313 -20.88 2.91 -7.19
CA LEU A 313 -20.76 3.07 -5.75
C LEU A 313 -19.31 2.96 -5.24
N PRO A 314 -18.50 1.95 -5.65
CA PRO A 314 -17.11 1.88 -5.25
C PRO A 314 -16.26 3.06 -5.72
N LEU A 315 -16.55 3.60 -6.90
CA LEU A 315 -15.84 4.75 -7.47
C LEU A 315 -15.96 5.97 -6.56
N PHE A 316 -17.18 6.26 -6.09
CA PHE A 316 -17.48 7.44 -5.29
C PHE A 316 -17.14 7.29 -3.81
N ILE A 317 -17.31 6.09 -3.23
CA ILE A 317 -17.09 5.87 -1.80
C ILE A 317 -15.61 5.58 -1.50
N LEU A 318 -14.92 4.85 -2.39
CA LEU A 318 -13.60 4.30 -2.12
C LEU A 318 -12.51 4.89 -3.03
N GLY A 319 -12.77 6.01 -3.70
CA GLY A 319 -11.77 6.78 -4.44
C GLY A 319 -11.13 5.99 -5.59
N ASN A 320 -11.90 5.75 -6.66
CA ASN A 320 -11.50 4.98 -7.85
C ASN A 320 -11.37 3.45 -7.67
N ALA A 321 -11.91 2.88 -6.60
CA ALA A 321 -11.94 1.42 -6.47
C ALA A 321 -12.92 0.76 -7.46
N SER A 322 -12.58 -0.45 -7.93
CA SER A 322 -13.48 -1.29 -8.73
C SER A 322 -14.31 -2.26 -7.86
N TRP A 323 -15.42 -2.78 -8.40
CA TRP A 323 -16.16 -3.86 -7.74
C TRP A 323 -15.30 -5.11 -7.53
N THR A 324 -14.35 -5.39 -8.42
CA THR A 324 -13.40 -6.49 -8.26
C THR A 324 -12.52 -6.30 -7.02
N PHE A 325 -12.06 -5.07 -6.78
CA PHE A 325 -11.34 -4.72 -5.56
C PHE A 325 -12.22 -4.94 -4.33
N VAL A 326 -13.41 -4.33 -4.28
CA VAL A 326 -14.32 -4.45 -3.14
C VAL A 326 -14.65 -5.91 -2.82
N LEU A 327 -14.99 -6.70 -3.83
CA LEU A 327 -15.33 -8.10 -3.66
C LEU A 327 -14.13 -8.98 -3.29
N SER A 328 -12.89 -8.54 -3.53
CA SER A 328 -11.70 -9.25 -3.06
C SER A 328 -11.55 -9.17 -1.54
N TRP A 329 -11.93 -8.04 -0.94
CA TRP A 329 -11.74 -7.76 0.49
C TRP A 329 -12.96 -8.04 1.37
N LEU A 330 -14.15 -8.18 0.79
CA LEU A 330 -15.35 -8.47 1.58
C LEU A 330 -15.39 -9.94 2.07
N PRO A 331 -15.82 -10.19 3.32
CA PRO A 331 -16.20 -11.53 3.77
C PRO A 331 -17.33 -12.13 2.94
N ILE A 332 -17.40 -13.47 2.87
CA ILE A 332 -18.37 -14.18 2.01
C ILE A 332 -19.82 -13.80 2.29
N HIS A 333 -20.19 -13.60 3.55
CA HIS A 333 -21.55 -13.25 3.95
C HIS A 333 -21.95 -11.83 3.49
N ALA A 334 -21.00 -10.90 3.42
CA ALA A 334 -21.24 -9.56 2.88
C ALA A 334 -21.44 -9.61 1.35
N LYS A 335 -20.70 -10.46 0.63
CA LYS A 335 -20.91 -10.68 -0.81
C LYS A 335 -22.32 -11.21 -1.10
N TRP A 336 -22.78 -12.20 -0.33
CA TRP A 336 -24.13 -12.76 -0.46
C TRP A 336 -25.23 -11.76 -0.11
N LEU A 337 -25.01 -10.89 0.87
CA LEU A 337 -25.94 -9.80 1.18
C LEU A 337 -26.13 -8.88 -0.03
N ILE A 338 -25.05 -8.40 -0.64
CA ILE A 338 -25.10 -7.50 -1.81
C ILE A 338 -25.81 -8.19 -2.98
N ALA A 339 -25.44 -9.43 -3.28
CA ALA A 339 -26.02 -10.19 -4.38
C ALA A 339 -27.52 -10.47 -4.17
N SER A 340 -27.90 -10.95 -2.99
CA SER A 340 -29.30 -11.28 -2.66
C SER A 340 -30.20 -10.03 -2.66
N PHE A 341 -29.71 -8.90 -2.15
CA PHE A 341 -30.44 -7.64 -2.15
C PHE A 341 -30.67 -7.12 -3.57
N TYR A 342 -29.65 -7.17 -4.45
CA TYR A 342 -29.81 -6.75 -5.84
C TYR A 342 -30.81 -7.63 -6.60
N ILE A 343 -30.73 -8.96 -6.44
CA ILE A 343 -31.68 -9.91 -7.04
C ILE A 343 -33.10 -9.65 -6.55
N PHE A 344 -33.26 -9.35 -5.25
CA PHE A 344 -34.56 -8.99 -4.67
C PHE A 344 -35.15 -7.75 -5.32
N MET A 345 -34.36 -6.68 -5.48
CA MET A 345 -34.80 -5.44 -6.14
C MET A 345 -35.15 -5.66 -7.62
N LEU A 346 -34.37 -6.48 -8.33
CA LEU A 346 -34.68 -6.88 -9.71
C LEU A 346 -36.03 -7.62 -9.78
N MET A 347 -36.30 -8.54 -8.85
CA MET A 347 -37.54 -9.30 -8.83
C MET A 347 -38.76 -8.43 -8.51
N ILE A 348 -38.61 -7.43 -7.63
CA ILE A 348 -39.64 -6.40 -7.40
C ILE A 348 -39.94 -5.64 -8.69
N MET A 349 -38.90 -5.22 -9.42
CA MET A 349 -39.06 -4.50 -10.68
C MET A 349 -39.79 -5.36 -11.73
N ILE A 350 -39.45 -6.65 -11.85
CA ILE A 350 -40.15 -7.59 -12.74
C ILE A 350 -41.62 -7.68 -12.35
N TRP A 351 -41.90 -7.89 -11.07
CA TRP A 351 -43.28 -8.01 -10.58
C TRP A 351 -44.10 -6.73 -10.86
N LEU A 352 -43.56 -5.56 -10.52
CA LEU A 352 -44.19 -4.27 -10.79
C LEU A 352 -44.45 -4.06 -12.28
N SER A 353 -43.51 -4.46 -13.13
CA SER A 353 -43.65 -4.38 -14.59
C SER A 353 -44.84 -5.21 -15.08
N VAL A 354 -44.97 -6.46 -14.61
CA VAL A 354 -46.10 -7.33 -14.96
C VAL A 354 -47.42 -6.73 -14.43
N VAL A 355 -47.42 -6.13 -13.24
CA VAL A 355 -48.60 -5.47 -12.67
C VAL A 355 -49.02 -4.25 -13.50
N ILE A 356 -48.09 -3.37 -13.87
CA ILE A 356 -48.35 -2.16 -14.65
C ILE A 356 -48.86 -2.50 -16.06
N LEU A 357 -48.29 -3.52 -16.70
CA LEU A 357 -48.64 -3.91 -18.07
C LEU A 357 -49.92 -4.75 -18.18
N THR A 358 -50.55 -5.13 -17.06
CA THR A 358 -51.75 -5.99 -17.06
C THR A 358 -52.89 -5.39 -16.25
N ARG A 359 -54.12 -5.47 -16.78
CA ARG A 359 -55.33 -5.00 -16.11
C ARG A 359 -56.46 -6.03 -16.16
N GLN A 360 -57.48 -5.82 -15.33
CA GLN A 360 -58.72 -6.59 -15.43
C GLN A 360 -59.45 -6.29 -16.76
N PRO A 361 -60.10 -7.28 -17.38
CA PRO A 361 -60.98 -7.03 -18.52
C PRO A 361 -62.11 -6.09 -18.07
N LYS A 362 -62.50 -5.14 -18.93
CA LYS A 362 -63.72 -4.35 -18.68
C LYS A 362 -64.90 -5.31 -18.81
N THR A 363 -65.75 -5.35 -17.79
CA THR A 363 -67.06 -6.03 -17.83
C THR A 363 -67.96 -5.39 -18.87
#